data_AF-A0A7T1HKN0-F1
#
_entry.id   AF-A0A7T1HKN0-F1
#
_cell.length_a   1.000
_cell.length_b   1.000
_cell.length_c   1.000
_cell.angle_alpha   90.00
_cell.angle_beta   90.00
_cell.angle_gamma   90.00
#
_symmetry.space_group_name_H-M   'P 1'
#
loop_
_entity.id
_entity.type
_entity.pdbx_description
1 polymer ?
#
loop_
_entity_poly.entity_id
_entity_poly.type
_entity_poly.pdbx_seq_one_letter_code
_entity_poly.pdbx_strand_id
1 'polypeptide(L)'
;MVFLPPTSDFPPDPEPLSREDLNSVYLELRNCYKSSMISRGQYRSRSIKARDETATLRQNLLDLAAREASVRTDIYQMLEIVTAIAGDLEDAGDDIVNEFGRYKLGRRTYQGGSFLGGLVQAVIRFINRWTRTKEKVVELDQKRQEFIEKTKELPPLTLGGNGHKGSVSLSEPVVPATVETVDSSADPQAEQTEAHGPDH
;
A
#
# COMPACT_ATOMS: atom_id res chain seq x y z
N MET A 1 -8.06 -12.61 60.48
CA MET A 1 -6.98 -12.22 61.41
C MET A 1 -6.48 -13.49 62.08
N VAL A 2 -5.23 -13.88 61.84
CA VAL A 2 -4.64 -15.05 62.51
C VAL A 2 -4.00 -14.53 63.80
N PHE A 3 -4.57 -14.94 64.94
CA PHE A 3 -4.09 -14.59 66.27
C PHE A 3 -2.77 -15.33 66.50
N LEU A 4 -1.65 -14.60 66.49
CA LEU A 4 -0.33 -15.17 66.77
C LEU A 4 -0.15 -15.23 68.30
N PRO A 5 0.26 -16.38 68.86
CA PRO A 5 0.41 -16.52 70.30
C PRO A 5 1.53 -15.62 70.86
N PRO A 6 1.46 -15.22 72.15
CA PRO A 6 2.48 -14.40 72.81
C PRO A 6 3.85 -15.09 72.80
N THR A 7 4.92 -14.34 72.49
CA THR A 7 6.30 -14.87 72.42
C THR A 7 6.93 -15.15 73.79
N SER A 8 6.20 -14.94 74.88
CA SER A 8 6.67 -15.08 76.27
C SER A 8 6.49 -16.49 76.85
N ASP A 9 5.60 -17.31 76.27
CA ASP A 9 5.35 -18.67 76.73
C ASP A 9 6.06 -19.68 75.80
N PHE A 10 7.36 -19.84 76.01
CA PHE A 10 8.07 -21.00 75.50
C PHE A 10 7.81 -22.17 76.48
N PRO A 11 7.33 -23.34 76.01
CA PRO A 11 6.99 -24.44 76.91
C PRO A 11 8.24 -24.86 77.71
N PRO A 12 8.13 -25.05 79.04
CA PRO A 12 9.26 -25.35 79.92
C PRO A 12 9.88 -26.73 79.68
N ASP A 13 9.13 -27.65 79.06
CA ASP A 13 9.63 -28.94 78.59
C ASP A 13 9.29 -29.08 77.10
N PRO A 14 10.27 -28.99 76.19
CA PRO A 14 10.05 -29.44 74.84
C PRO A 14 9.86 -30.95 74.90
N GLU A 15 8.66 -31.43 74.54
CA GLU A 15 8.42 -32.83 74.19
C GLU A 15 9.61 -33.32 73.33
N PRO A 16 10.20 -34.51 73.57
CA PRO A 16 11.48 -34.90 72.99
C PRO A 16 11.37 -34.95 71.47
N LEU A 17 11.67 -33.81 70.85
CA LEU A 17 11.47 -33.58 69.43
C LEU A 17 12.54 -34.39 68.73
N SER A 18 12.13 -35.45 68.03
CA SER A 18 13.09 -36.35 67.42
C SER A 18 13.96 -35.54 66.45
N ARG A 19 15.28 -35.71 66.56
CA ARG A 19 16.25 -34.97 65.76
C ARG A 19 16.03 -35.26 64.27
N GLU A 20 15.63 -36.49 63.97
CA GLU A 20 15.29 -36.97 62.64
C GLU A 20 14.07 -36.24 62.07
N ASP A 21 13.00 -36.02 62.86
CA ASP A 21 11.81 -35.28 62.43
C ASP A 21 12.12 -33.80 62.21
N LEU A 22 12.95 -33.20 63.08
CA LEU A 22 13.34 -31.80 62.90
C LEU A 22 14.19 -31.60 61.64
N ASN A 23 15.10 -32.54 61.37
CA ASN A 23 15.91 -32.53 60.16
C ASN A 23 15.07 -32.77 58.91
N SER A 24 14.08 -33.66 58.95
CA SER A 24 13.22 -33.95 57.80
C SER A 24 12.37 -32.73 57.44
N VAL A 25 11.73 -32.11 58.44
CA VAL A 25 10.93 -30.89 58.27
C VAL A 25 11.81 -29.73 57.77
N TYR A 26 13.00 -29.54 58.33
CA TYR A 26 13.93 -28.51 57.86
C TYR A 26 14.35 -28.71 56.40
N LEU A 27 14.70 -29.95 56.01
CA LEU A 27 15.07 -30.27 54.64
C LEU A 27 13.92 -30.06 53.66
N GLU A 28 12.69 -30.42 54.05
CA GLU A 28 11.49 -30.17 53.26
C GLU A 28 11.26 -28.67 53.09
N LEU A 29 11.28 -27.89 54.18
CA LEU A 29 11.10 -26.44 54.14
C LEU A 29 12.16 -25.77 53.24
N ARG A 30 13.42 -26.23 53.36
CA ARG A 30 14.54 -25.75 52.52
C ARG A 30 14.32 -26.07 51.04
N ASN A 31 13.82 -27.27 50.73
CA ASN A 31 13.52 -27.67 49.36
C ASN A 31 12.34 -26.88 48.78
N CYS A 32 11.28 -26.65 49.55
CA CYS A 32 10.14 -25.81 49.18
C CYS A 32 10.56 -24.36 48.96
N TYR A 33 11.40 -23.80 49.83
CA TYR A 33 11.92 -22.44 49.65
C TYR A 33 12.77 -22.34 48.38
N LYS A 34 13.66 -23.30 48.14
CA LYS A 34 14.51 -23.36 46.94
C LYS A 34 13.66 -23.44 45.66
N SER A 35 12.66 -24.31 45.63
CA SER A 35 11.77 -24.45 44.45
C SER A 35 10.94 -23.18 44.22
N SER A 36 10.44 -22.55 45.28
CA SER A 36 9.73 -21.28 45.21
C SER A 36 10.59 -20.15 44.65
N MET A 37 11.84 -20.02 45.10
CA MET A 37 12.78 -19.01 44.60
C MET A 37 13.11 -19.23 43.11
N ILE A 38 13.33 -20.49 42.70
CA ILE A 38 13.56 -20.83 41.29
C ILE A 38 12.34 -20.46 40.43
N SER A 39 11.14 -20.83 40.88
CA SER A 39 9.87 -20.52 40.18
C SER A 39 9.67 -19.01 40.00
N ARG A 40 9.89 -18.22 41.07
CA ARG A 40 9.82 -16.75 41.00
C ARG A 40 10.86 -16.17 40.04
N GLY A 41 12.08 -16.69 40.04
CA GLY A 41 13.13 -16.28 39.12
C GLY A 41 12.77 -16.56 37.66
N GLN A 42 12.25 -17.76 37.37
CA GLN A 42 11.79 -18.15 36.04
C GLN A 42 10.59 -17.29 35.59
N TYR A 43 9.62 -17.05 36.46
CA TYR A 43 8.48 -16.20 36.15
C TYR A 43 8.92 -14.77 35.83
N ARG A 44 9.82 -14.19 36.64
CA ARG A 44 10.38 -12.86 36.39
C ARG A 44 11.12 -12.80 35.06
N SER A 45 11.97 -13.78 34.76
CA SER A 45 12.69 -13.87 33.50
C SER A 45 11.73 -13.97 32.30
N ARG A 46 10.72 -14.86 32.37
CA ARG A 46 9.69 -14.99 31.34
C ARG A 46 8.86 -13.71 31.17
N SER A 47 8.53 -13.02 32.26
CA SER A 47 7.79 -11.76 32.22
C SER A 47 8.62 -10.64 31.58
N ILE A 48 9.93 -10.57 31.86
CA ILE A 48 10.82 -9.61 31.21
C ILE A 48 10.90 -9.92 29.72
N LYS A 49 11.18 -11.18 29.35
CA LYS A 49 11.23 -11.61 27.96
C LYS A 49 9.95 -11.29 27.20
N ALA A 50 8.79 -11.57 27.79
CA ALA A 50 7.50 -11.26 27.20
C ALA A 50 7.31 -9.74 27.02
N ARG A 51 7.76 -8.92 27.98
CA ARG A 51 7.73 -7.45 27.83
C ARG A 51 8.62 -6.99 26.69
N ASP A 52 9.82 -7.52 26.57
CA ASP A 52 10.77 -7.18 25.50
C ASP A 52 10.22 -7.60 24.12
N GLU A 53 9.64 -8.79 24.01
CA GLU A 53 8.93 -9.28 22.82
C GLU A 53 7.73 -8.38 22.47
N THR A 54 6.95 -7.93 23.46
CA THR A 54 5.84 -6.99 23.20
C THR A 54 6.32 -5.60 22.80
N ALA A 55 7.44 -5.13 23.35
CA ALA A 55 8.02 -3.83 23.03
C ALA A 55 8.56 -3.82 21.59
N THR A 56 9.28 -4.87 21.21
CA THR A 56 9.75 -5.05 19.83
C THR A 56 8.58 -5.19 18.85
N LEU A 57 7.56 -5.98 19.17
CA LEU A 57 6.35 -6.08 18.35
C LEU A 57 5.65 -4.72 18.19
N ARG A 58 5.50 -3.96 19.27
CA ARG A 58 4.90 -2.62 19.24
C ARG A 58 5.68 -1.69 18.32
N GLN A 59 7.01 -1.69 18.41
CA GLN A 59 7.84 -0.87 17.53
C GLN A 59 7.64 -1.26 16.06
N ASN A 60 7.66 -2.56 15.76
CA ASN A 60 7.43 -3.06 14.40
C ASN A 60 6.05 -2.65 13.86
N LEU A 61 5.01 -2.66 14.68
CA LEU A 61 3.67 -2.23 14.29
C LEU A 61 3.60 -0.72 14.04
N LEU A 62 4.27 0.10 14.85
CA LEU A 62 4.36 1.54 14.62
C LEU A 62 5.11 1.86 13.32
N ASP A 63 6.21 1.17 13.07
CA ASP A 63 6.98 1.31 11.84
C ASP A 63 6.15 0.89 10.62
N LEU A 64 5.36 -0.19 10.73
CA LEU A 64 4.45 -0.62 9.68
C LEU A 64 3.35 0.40 9.42
N ALA A 65 2.73 0.94 10.47
CA ALA A 65 1.70 1.96 10.35
C ALA A 65 2.24 3.25 9.70
N ALA A 66 3.45 3.67 10.06
CA ALA A 66 4.10 4.82 9.44
C ALA A 66 4.36 4.60 7.93
N ARG A 67 4.79 3.39 7.55
CA ARG A 67 4.96 3.01 6.14
C ARG A 67 3.63 3.01 5.40
N GLU A 68 2.58 2.44 5.98
CA GLU A 68 1.25 2.42 5.38
C GLU A 68 0.70 3.84 5.17
N ALA A 69 0.87 4.73 6.17
CA ALA A 69 0.48 6.13 6.05
C ALA A 69 1.24 6.83 4.90
N SER A 70 2.53 6.56 4.73
CA SER A 70 3.30 7.09 3.60
C SER A 70 2.78 6.58 2.26
N VAL A 71 2.54 5.27 2.11
CA VAL A 71 2.01 4.67 0.89
C VAL A 71 0.64 5.26 0.53
N ARG A 72 -0.25 5.42 1.51
CA ARG A 72 -1.56 6.06 1.30
C ARG A 72 -1.43 7.50 0.82
N THR A 73 -0.47 8.25 1.38
CA THR A 73 -0.21 9.64 0.98
C THR A 73 0.23 9.69 -0.49
N ASP A 74 1.15 8.83 -0.90
CA ASP A 74 1.64 8.76 -2.29
C ASP A 74 0.49 8.42 -3.27
N ILE A 75 -0.40 7.48 -2.89
CA ILE A 75 -1.59 7.13 -3.67
C ILE A 75 -2.55 8.32 -3.82
N TYR A 76 -2.83 9.05 -2.75
CA TYR A 76 -3.72 10.21 -2.82
C TYR A 76 -3.16 11.33 -3.68
N GLN A 77 -1.84 11.56 -3.66
CA GLN A 77 -1.21 12.52 -4.55
C GLN A 77 -1.32 12.13 -6.02
N MET A 78 -1.16 10.85 -6.35
CA MET A 78 -1.38 10.37 -7.73
C MET A 78 -2.85 10.55 -8.14
N LEU A 79 -3.79 10.24 -7.24
CA LEU A 79 -5.22 10.40 -7.48
C LEU A 79 -5.61 11.87 -7.72
N GLU A 80 -5.01 12.80 -6.99
CA GLU A 80 -5.20 14.24 -7.19
C GLU A 80 -4.81 14.66 -8.61
N ILE A 81 -3.64 14.22 -9.09
CA ILE A 81 -3.17 14.52 -10.45
C ILE A 81 -4.12 13.92 -11.49
N VAL A 82 -4.53 12.65 -11.34
CA VAL A 82 -5.48 11.99 -12.24
C VAL A 82 -6.81 12.73 -12.29
N THR A 83 -7.32 13.16 -11.13
CA THR A 83 -8.59 13.89 -11.04
C THR A 83 -8.47 15.25 -11.74
N ALA A 84 -7.35 15.96 -11.57
CA ALA A 84 -7.11 17.22 -12.26
C ALA A 84 -7.00 17.04 -13.78
N ILE A 85 -6.36 15.96 -14.25
CA ILE A 85 -6.28 15.61 -15.68
C ILE A 85 -7.68 15.33 -16.24
N ALA A 86 -8.48 14.53 -15.55
CA ALA A 86 -9.82 14.17 -15.97
C ALA A 86 -10.72 15.41 -16.07
N GLY A 87 -10.69 16.29 -15.06
CA GLY A 87 -11.45 17.54 -15.08
C GLY A 87 -11.03 18.49 -16.20
N ASP A 88 -9.72 18.68 -16.41
CA ASP A 88 -9.23 19.53 -17.51
C ASP A 88 -9.68 19.02 -18.89
N LEU A 89 -9.73 17.69 -19.06
CA LEU A 89 -10.14 17.04 -20.31
C LEU A 89 -11.66 17.07 -20.50
N GLU A 90 -12.43 16.86 -19.44
CA GLU A 90 -13.88 16.95 -19.42
C GLU A 90 -14.32 18.37 -19.80
N ASP A 91 -13.80 19.40 -19.09
CA ASP A 91 -14.12 20.79 -19.37
C ASP A 91 -13.75 21.20 -20.81
N ALA A 92 -12.60 20.73 -21.30
CA ALA A 92 -12.17 21.04 -22.66
C ALA A 92 -13.00 20.30 -23.73
N GLY A 93 -13.46 19.09 -23.41
CA GLY A 93 -14.37 18.31 -24.24
C GLY A 93 -15.75 18.96 -24.32
N ASP A 94 -16.30 19.39 -23.18
CA ASP A 94 -17.57 20.08 -23.09
C ASP A 94 -17.57 21.40 -23.87
N ASP A 95 -16.49 22.17 -23.78
CA ASP A 95 -16.30 23.40 -24.57
C ASP A 95 -16.37 23.11 -26.09
N ILE A 96 -15.70 22.05 -26.56
CA ILE A 96 -15.75 21.65 -27.98
C ILE A 96 -17.15 21.20 -28.37
N VAL A 97 -17.79 20.33 -27.57
CA VAL A 97 -19.12 19.78 -27.88
C VAL A 97 -20.15 20.89 -27.95
N ASN A 98 -20.10 21.85 -27.02
CA ASN A 98 -20.99 23.00 -26.99
C ASN A 98 -20.81 23.91 -28.22
N GLU A 99 -19.58 24.30 -28.57
CA GLU A 99 -19.32 25.15 -29.73
C GLU A 99 -19.62 24.43 -31.06
N PHE A 100 -19.40 23.10 -31.11
CA PHE A 100 -19.79 22.30 -32.27
C PHE A 100 -21.32 22.22 -32.43
N GLY A 101 -22.06 22.11 -31.31
CA GLY A 101 -23.51 22.20 -31.28
C GLY A 101 -24.01 23.55 -31.82
N ARG A 102 -23.40 24.66 -31.37
CA ARG A 102 -23.67 26.02 -31.86
C ARG A 102 -23.38 26.17 -33.35
N TYR A 103 -22.26 25.65 -33.81
CA TYR A 103 -21.90 25.64 -35.24
C TYR A 103 -22.93 24.88 -36.08
N LYS A 104 -23.37 23.69 -35.64
CA LYS A 104 -24.42 22.92 -36.34
C LYS A 104 -25.75 23.68 -36.42
N LEU A 105 -26.16 24.35 -35.35
CA LEU A 105 -27.38 25.18 -35.36
C LEU A 105 -27.21 26.41 -36.28
N GLY A 106 -26.10 27.14 -36.17
CA GLY A 106 -25.80 28.33 -36.97
C GLY A 106 -25.72 28.05 -38.48
N ARG A 107 -25.24 26.86 -38.86
CA ARG A 107 -25.25 26.39 -40.27
C ARG A 107 -26.66 26.25 -40.84
N ARG A 108 -27.67 25.96 -40.01
CA ARG A 108 -29.08 25.88 -40.44
C ARG A 108 -29.73 27.26 -40.60
N THR A 109 -29.28 28.27 -39.86
CA THR A 109 -29.87 29.61 -39.84
C THR A 109 -29.19 30.63 -40.78
N TYR A 110 -28.23 30.20 -41.62
CA TYR A 110 -27.50 31.06 -42.58
C TYR A 110 -26.82 32.30 -41.97
N GLN A 111 -26.64 32.33 -40.64
CA GLN A 111 -25.80 33.32 -39.96
C GLN A 111 -24.34 32.83 -40.03
N GLY A 112 -23.69 33.13 -41.14
CA GLY A 112 -22.33 32.68 -41.46
C GLY A 112 -21.22 33.30 -40.58
N GLY A 113 -20.10 32.60 -40.52
CA GLY A 113 -18.79 33.08 -40.02
C GLY A 113 -18.59 33.03 -38.50
N SER A 114 -19.50 33.63 -37.72
CA SER A 114 -19.33 33.81 -36.26
C SER A 114 -19.16 32.49 -35.50
N PHE A 115 -19.99 31.49 -35.79
CA PHE A 115 -19.97 30.19 -35.10
C PHE A 115 -18.76 29.32 -35.46
N LEU A 116 -18.18 29.52 -36.65
CA LEU A 116 -16.94 28.83 -37.03
C LEU A 116 -15.76 29.38 -36.22
N GLY A 117 -15.74 30.70 -35.97
CA GLY A 117 -14.75 31.33 -35.10
C GLY A 117 -14.79 30.78 -33.66
N GLY A 118 -15.99 30.61 -33.09
CA GLY A 118 -16.17 30.02 -31.76
C GLY A 118 -15.65 28.59 -31.67
N LEU A 119 -15.97 27.74 -32.66
CA LEU A 119 -15.47 26.37 -32.74
C LEU A 119 -13.94 26.32 -32.89
N VAL A 120 -13.36 27.12 -33.78
CA VAL A 120 -11.90 27.18 -33.95
C VAL A 120 -11.22 27.63 -32.66
N GLN A 121 -11.81 28.60 -31.95
CA GLN A 121 -11.28 29.06 -30.67
C GLN A 121 -11.38 28.00 -29.57
N ALA A 122 -12.46 27.21 -29.52
CA ALA A 122 -12.59 26.07 -28.60
C ALA A 122 -11.54 24.99 -28.88
N VAL A 123 -11.28 24.68 -30.16
CA VAL A 123 -10.20 23.74 -30.55
C VAL A 123 -8.83 24.27 -30.14
N ILE A 124 -8.54 25.56 -30.33
CA ILE A 124 -7.27 26.17 -29.88
C ILE A 124 -7.14 26.07 -28.35
N ARG A 125 -8.22 26.33 -27.59
CA ARG A 125 -8.22 26.17 -26.13
C ARG A 125 -7.99 24.74 -25.72
N PHE A 126 -8.62 23.77 -26.40
CA PHE A 126 -8.38 22.36 -26.17
C PHE A 126 -6.92 21.98 -26.43
N ILE A 127 -6.32 22.41 -27.54
CA ILE A 127 -4.90 22.12 -27.84
C ILE A 127 -3.99 22.68 -26.74
N ASN A 128 -4.24 23.90 -26.29
CA ASN A 128 -3.48 24.53 -25.21
C ASN A 128 -3.66 23.79 -23.87
N ARG A 129 -4.89 23.38 -23.53
CA ARG A 129 -5.17 22.59 -22.32
C ARG A 129 -4.55 21.20 -22.42
N TRP A 130 -4.71 20.51 -23.53
CA TRP A 130 -4.12 19.21 -23.82
C TRP A 130 -2.59 19.21 -23.67
N THR A 131 -1.93 20.28 -24.13
CA THR A 131 -0.49 20.44 -23.97
C THR A 131 -0.10 20.48 -22.49
N ARG A 132 -0.86 21.21 -21.65
CA ARG A 132 -0.66 21.24 -20.19
C ARG A 132 -1.03 19.92 -19.52
N THR A 133 -2.09 19.25 -19.98
CA THR A 133 -2.50 17.94 -19.48
C THR A 133 -1.41 16.90 -19.73
N LYS A 134 -0.72 16.96 -20.89
CA LYS A 134 0.44 16.10 -21.15
C LYS A 134 1.56 16.30 -20.14
N GLU A 135 1.84 17.54 -19.72
CA GLU A 135 2.84 17.82 -18.68
C GLU A 135 2.43 17.13 -17.35
N LYS A 136 1.15 17.21 -16.97
CA LYS A 136 0.62 16.52 -15.78
C LYS A 136 0.67 14.99 -15.90
N VAL A 137 0.47 14.43 -17.10
CA VAL A 137 0.62 12.99 -17.33
C VAL A 137 2.07 12.55 -17.14
N VAL A 138 3.04 13.34 -17.60
CA VAL A 138 4.47 13.07 -17.36
C VAL A 138 4.78 13.12 -15.87
N GLU A 139 4.24 14.09 -15.14
CA GLU A 139 4.38 14.17 -13.67
C GLU A 139 3.77 12.94 -12.98
N LEU A 140 2.59 12.49 -13.43
CA LEU A 140 1.94 11.28 -12.90
C LEU A 140 2.79 10.04 -13.15
N ASP A 141 3.35 9.88 -14.35
CA ASP A 141 4.22 8.75 -14.69
C ASP A 141 5.51 8.77 -13.86
N GLN A 142 6.08 9.95 -13.62
CA GLN A 142 7.24 10.10 -12.75
C GLN A 142 6.88 9.68 -11.31
N LYS A 143 5.78 10.18 -10.74
CA LYS A 143 5.34 9.77 -9.40
C LYS A 143 5.02 8.28 -9.31
N ARG A 144 4.42 7.71 -10.35
CA ARG A 144 4.16 6.27 -10.44
C ARG A 144 5.46 5.49 -10.43
N GLN A 145 6.48 5.94 -11.15
CA GLN A 145 7.79 5.29 -11.19
C GLN A 145 8.49 5.38 -9.84
N GLU A 146 8.51 6.56 -9.21
CA GLU A 146 9.04 6.76 -7.86
C GLU A 146 8.33 5.86 -6.84
N PHE A 147 7.00 5.71 -6.95
CA PHE A 147 6.22 4.80 -6.13
C PHE A 147 6.61 3.32 -6.36
N ILE A 148 6.79 2.90 -7.61
CA ILE A 148 7.20 1.54 -7.96
C ILE A 148 8.62 1.25 -7.43
N GLU A 149 9.55 2.19 -7.54
CA GLU A 149 10.92 2.03 -7.02
C GLU A 149 10.92 1.93 -5.50
N LYS A 150 10.22 2.84 -4.82
CA LYS A 150 10.04 2.82 -3.37
C LYS A 150 9.38 1.53 -2.86
N THR A 151 8.48 0.93 -3.65
CA THR A 151 7.81 -0.32 -3.29
C THR A 151 8.59 -1.58 -3.68
N LYS A 152 9.47 -1.53 -4.68
CA LYS A 152 10.38 -2.63 -5.04
C LYS A 152 11.48 -2.86 -4.01
N GLU A 153 11.93 -1.81 -3.34
CA GLU A 153 12.92 -1.92 -2.25
C GLU A 153 12.34 -2.51 -0.96
N LEU A 154 11.02 -2.72 -0.90
CA LEU A 154 10.37 -3.32 0.26
C LEU A 154 10.49 -4.85 0.18
N PRO A 155 11.03 -5.52 1.22
CA PRO A 155 10.97 -6.97 1.28
C PRO A 155 9.51 -7.42 1.27
N PRO A 156 9.19 -8.58 0.67
CA PRO A 156 7.84 -9.14 0.72
C PRO A 156 7.42 -9.22 2.18
N LEU A 157 6.15 -8.89 2.45
CA LEU A 157 5.53 -9.01 3.76
C LEU A 157 5.55 -10.48 4.19
N THR A 158 6.68 -10.92 4.72
CA THR A 158 6.76 -12.17 5.46
C THR A 158 6.11 -11.87 6.80
N LEU A 159 4.80 -12.14 6.87
CA LEU A 159 4.09 -12.23 8.12
C LEU A 159 4.75 -13.39 8.89
N GLY A 160 5.80 -13.07 9.65
CA GLY A 160 6.57 -13.97 10.47
C GLY A 160 5.72 -14.44 11.65
N GLY A 161 4.74 -15.29 11.36
CA GLY A 161 3.92 -16.02 12.31
C GLY A 161 4.15 -17.50 12.08
N ASN A 162 4.99 -18.10 12.92
CA ASN A 162 5.20 -19.54 12.93
C ASN A 162 3.85 -20.23 13.17
N GLY A 163 3.35 -20.95 12.16
CA GLY A 163 2.32 -21.97 12.31
C GLY A 163 0.89 -21.58 11.96
N HIS A 164 0.56 -21.51 10.66
CA HIS A 164 -0.54 -22.29 10.06
C HIS A 164 -0.50 -22.14 8.54
N LYS A 165 -0.54 -23.27 7.83
CA LYS A 165 -0.63 -23.33 6.36
C LYS A 165 -1.97 -22.73 5.93
N GLY A 166 -1.95 -21.48 5.47
CA GLY A 166 -2.99 -20.88 4.66
C GLY A 166 -2.35 -20.41 3.36
N SER A 167 -2.48 -21.20 2.30
CA SER A 167 -2.16 -20.77 0.95
C SER A 167 -3.10 -19.61 0.59
N VAL A 168 -2.61 -18.37 0.67
CA VAL A 168 -3.24 -17.26 -0.04
C VAL A 168 -2.48 -17.14 -1.34
N SER A 169 -3.10 -17.67 -2.39
CA SER A 169 -2.63 -17.52 -3.76
C SER A 169 -2.64 -16.03 -4.09
N LEU A 170 -1.45 -15.40 -4.07
CA LEU A 170 -1.23 -14.14 -4.76
C LEU A 170 -1.47 -14.42 -6.24
N SER A 171 -2.53 -13.82 -6.77
CA SER A 171 -2.80 -13.75 -8.19
C SER A 171 -1.56 -13.16 -8.87
N GLU A 172 -1.11 -13.81 -9.94
CA GLU A 172 0.03 -13.40 -10.75
C GLU A 172 -0.02 -11.92 -11.13
N PRO A 173 1.12 -11.23 -11.22
CA PRO A 173 1.17 -9.91 -11.82
C PRO A 173 0.82 -10.03 -13.30
N VAL A 174 -0.29 -9.38 -13.70
CA VAL A 174 -0.66 -9.19 -15.10
C VAL A 174 0.51 -8.48 -15.80
N VAL A 175 1.15 -9.22 -16.71
CA VAL A 175 2.19 -8.75 -17.62
C VAL A 175 1.66 -7.54 -18.40
N PRO A 176 2.45 -6.46 -18.60
CA PRO A 176 2.02 -5.38 -19.47
C PRO A 176 1.89 -5.89 -20.90
N ALA A 177 0.72 -5.64 -21.51
CA ALA A 177 0.43 -6.01 -22.88
C ALA A 177 1.50 -5.44 -23.83
N THR A 178 2.25 -6.35 -24.46
CA THR A 178 3.04 -6.06 -25.65
C THR A 178 2.06 -5.67 -26.75
N VAL A 179 2.08 -4.40 -27.15
CA VAL A 179 1.41 -3.96 -28.38
C VAL A 179 2.26 -4.49 -29.53
N GLU A 180 1.85 -5.63 -30.10
CA GLU A 180 2.32 -6.06 -31.42
C GLU A 180 1.85 -5.05 -32.47
N THR A 181 2.74 -4.18 -32.93
CA THR A 181 2.63 -3.56 -34.25
C THR A 181 2.79 -4.67 -35.28
N VAL A 182 1.66 -5.21 -35.76
CA VAL A 182 1.63 -5.99 -36.99
C VAL A 182 1.74 -5.04 -38.17
N ASP A 183 2.86 -5.18 -38.85
CA ASP A 183 3.22 -4.63 -40.15
C ASP A 183 2.15 -5.00 -41.20
N SER A 184 1.59 -4.00 -41.88
CA SER A 184 0.86 -4.19 -43.14
C SER A 184 1.62 -3.46 -44.23
N SER A 185 2.67 -4.14 -44.68
CA SER A 185 3.27 -3.92 -46.00
C SER A 185 2.26 -4.31 -47.07
N ALA A 186 1.73 -3.32 -47.78
CA ALA A 186 0.99 -3.51 -49.02
C ALA A 186 1.75 -2.79 -50.15
N ASP A 187 2.45 -3.58 -50.96
CA ASP A 187 2.96 -3.22 -52.27
C ASP A 187 1.84 -2.69 -53.18
N PRO A 188 2.07 -1.61 -53.95
CA PRO A 188 1.33 -1.38 -55.18
C PRO A 188 2.10 -1.97 -56.36
N GLN A 189 1.56 -3.04 -56.95
CA GLN A 189 1.90 -3.50 -58.29
C GLN A 189 1.67 -2.36 -59.29
N ALA A 190 2.70 -2.09 -60.10
CA ALA A 190 2.64 -1.21 -61.25
C ALA A 190 2.40 -2.05 -62.52
N GLU A 191 1.22 -1.90 -63.11
CA GLU A 191 0.81 -2.24 -64.49
C GLU A 191 -0.48 -1.44 -64.73
N GLN A 192 -0.80 -0.77 -65.83
CA GLN A 192 -0.25 -0.49 -67.15
C GLN A 192 -1.10 0.70 -67.66
N THR A 193 -0.54 1.62 -68.44
CA THR A 193 -1.26 2.21 -69.57
C THR A 193 -0.25 2.67 -70.61
N GLU A 194 -0.19 1.90 -71.69
CA GLU A 194 0.39 2.28 -72.97
C GLU A 194 -0.22 3.59 -73.48
N ALA A 195 0.64 4.48 -73.97
CA ALA A 195 0.25 5.58 -74.85
C ALA A 195 1.11 5.48 -76.11
N HIS A 196 0.50 5.00 -77.21
CA HIS A 196 1.09 5.01 -78.53
C HIS A 196 0.08 5.54 -79.57
N GLY A 197 0.51 6.54 -80.33
CA GLY A 197 -0.13 7.07 -81.54
C GLY A 197 -1.01 8.32 -81.33
N PRO A 198 -0.90 9.34 -82.20
CA PRO A 198 -0.95 9.10 -83.64
C PRO A 198 0.13 9.82 -84.48
N ASP A 199 0.56 9.15 -85.55
CA ASP A 199 1.10 9.78 -86.75
C ASP A 199 -0.05 10.00 -87.75
N HIS A 200 -0.18 11.24 -88.23
CA HIS A 200 -0.62 11.57 -89.58
C HIS A 200 -0.07 12.93 -90.00
#